data_AF-A0ABD1IX54-F1
#
_entry.id   AF-A0ABD1IX54-F1
#
_cell.length_a   1.000
_cell.length_b   1.000
_cell.length_c   1.000
_cell.angle_alpha   90.00
_cell.angle_beta   90.00
_cell.angle_gamma   90.00
#
_symmetry.space_group_name_H-M   'P 1'
#
loop_
_entity.id
_entity.type
_entity.pdbx_description
1 polymer ?
#
loop_
_entity_poly.entity_id
_entity_poly.type
_entity_poly.pdbx_seq_one_letter_code
_entity_poly.pdbx_strand_id
1 'polypeptide(L)'
;MSNVFLCTAFPVLSLCLCMKVFIVGVPWHDLFALILGTGKQNGVAKLLQDDYPWLVHVACAAHRLALACRDATEEVPYMKTFRDHLQQLHLYFHNSANRTAVLTAASEVLGLKDLKVKEVKDTRWLSQHQAIQTLQRHLPAVLAALAEEIQQNKCPTAKGLYAFCSTFRFVAAVYLQADVLPHLACLSKVFQREMVNFLAIKEQVPITMAALRVIKDAGNQQPPGSFLAQLHQDLDNPAYLGGFNIASHEEERDRRGSVGLQDGEDFWSRFQRQVMEPYLDGLLRSLERRFENLDILGAFHVFGAATESDTRNAEYLRILSRKFLTQQPQNVALQEWSSFKLHVLHGAFKNMDQLNILKTLASQHDEWCQLYPSLSKLAAIALTVPVSSVNCERDFSTMNRVSITHCYLKPI
;
A
#
# COMPACT_ATOMS: atom_id res chain seq x y z
N MET A 1 25.34 -44.20 -4.52
CA MET A 1 23.87 -44.35 -4.43
C MET A 1 23.51 -44.39 -2.95
N SER A 2 22.74 -43.49 -2.33
CA SER A 2 22.27 -42.15 -2.63
C SER A 2 21.94 -41.57 -1.26
N ASN A 3 22.82 -40.72 -0.72
CA ASN A 3 22.55 -39.90 0.46
C ASN A 3 22.29 -38.48 -0.06
N VAL A 4 21.04 -38.18 -0.39
CA VAL A 4 20.59 -36.83 -0.79
C VAL A 4 19.18 -36.62 -0.24
N PHE A 5 19.05 -36.32 1.06
CA PHE A 5 17.81 -35.78 1.65
C PHE A 5 18.14 -35.15 3.02
N LEU A 6 19.00 -34.13 3.07
CA LEU A 6 19.22 -33.37 4.32
C LEU A 6 19.72 -31.92 4.16
N CYS A 7 19.58 -31.31 2.97
CA CYS A 7 20.06 -29.94 2.72
C CYS A 7 18.98 -28.87 2.44
N THR A 8 17.69 -29.14 2.62
CA THR A 8 16.62 -28.18 2.26
C THR A 8 15.79 -27.63 3.43
N ALA A 9 16.09 -28.01 4.68
CA ALA A 9 15.31 -27.54 5.85
C ALA A 9 15.91 -26.34 6.61
N PHE A 10 17.16 -25.96 6.33
CA PHE A 10 17.88 -24.94 7.12
C PHE A 10 17.48 -23.46 6.86
N PRO A 11 16.99 -23.02 5.69
CA PRO A 11 16.61 -21.62 5.51
C PRO A 11 15.29 -21.26 6.20
N VAL A 12 14.39 -22.22 6.42
CA VAL A 12 13.04 -21.98 6.94
C VAL A 12 13.05 -21.78 8.46
N LEU A 13 13.89 -22.53 9.19
CA LEU A 13 14.09 -22.31 10.63
C LEU A 13 14.84 -21.00 10.93
N SER A 14 15.76 -20.57 10.06
CA SER A 14 16.48 -19.30 10.24
C SER A 14 15.56 -18.07 10.03
N LEU A 15 14.57 -18.17 9.14
CA LEU A 15 13.52 -17.15 8.97
C LEU A 15 12.57 -17.06 10.18
N CYS A 16 12.29 -18.18 10.87
CA CYS A 16 11.54 -18.17 12.13
C CYS A 16 12.33 -17.56 13.30
N LEU A 17 13.66 -17.69 13.32
CA LEU A 17 14.52 -17.18 14.38
C LEU A 17 14.81 -15.67 14.29
N CYS A 18 14.67 -15.06 13.10
CA CYS A 18 14.97 -13.63 12.90
C CYS A 18 13.82 -12.68 13.27
N MET A 19 12.64 -13.20 13.59
CA MET A 19 11.48 -12.40 13.95
C MET A 19 11.12 -12.67 15.41
N LYS A 20 11.98 -12.20 16.33
CA LYS A 20 11.64 -12.07 17.76
C LYS A 20 10.53 -11.03 17.92
N VAL A 21 9.30 -11.39 17.56
CA VAL A 21 8.17 -10.91 18.34
C VAL A 21 8.34 -11.61 19.69
N PHE A 22 8.92 -10.92 20.65
CA PHE A 22 8.91 -11.34 22.05
C PHE A 22 7.44 -11.31 22.52
N ILE A 23 6.70 -12.36 22.21
CA ILE A 23 5.61 -12.81 23.09
C ILE A 23 6.31 -13.72 24.09
N VAL A 24 6.79 -13.14 25.18
CA VAL A 24 7.27 -13.91 26.33
C VAL A 24 6.07 -14.72 26.82
N GLY A 25 6.10 -16.03 26.57
CA GLY A 25 5.20 -16.99 27.17
C GLY A 25 3.81 -17.08 26.54
N VAL A 26 3.66 -17.84 25.45
CA VAL A 26 2.38 -18.49 25.05
C VAL A 26 2.69 -19.96 24.70
N PRO A 27 1.83 -20.95 25.03
CA PRO A 27 2.21 -22.35 24.90
C PRO A 27 2.32 -22.67 23.41
N TRP A 28 3.46 -23.23 23.02
CA TRP A 28 3.81 -23.54 21.63
C TRP A 28 2.78 -24.41 20.89
N HIS A 29 1.91 -25.11 21.61
CA HIS A 29 0.91 -26.00 21.03
C HIS A 29 -0.41 -25.30 20.63
N ASP A 30 -0.70 -24.08 21.11
CA ASP A 30 -2.00 -23.43 20.89
C ASP A 30 -1.96 -22.12 20.08
N LEU A 31 -0.77 -21.54 19.84
CA LEU A 31 -0.64 -20.25 19.16
C LEU A 31 0.48 -20.24 18.12
N PHE A 32 0.17 -20.68 16.90
CA PHE A 32 0.99 -20.39 15.73
C PHE A 32 0.34 -19.26 14.94
N ALA A 33 0.92 -18.08 14.98
CA ALA A 33 0.65 -17.04 13.99
C ALA A 33 1.98 -16.63 13.38
N LEU A 34 2.16 -16.98 12.11
CA LEU A 34 3.42 -16.81 11.40
C LEU A 34 3.20 -15.79 10.28
N ILE A 35 4.01 -14.72 10.25
CA ILE A 35 4.03 -13.78 9.12
C ILE A 35 4.67 -14.53 7.96
N LEU A 36 3.86 -14.92 6.97
CA LEU A 36 4.29 -15.78 5.88
C LEU A 36 4.04 -15.16 4.52
N GLY A 37 4.93 -15.47 3.58
CA GLY A 37 4.84 -15.05 2.19
C GLY A 37 3.52 -15.46 1.55
N THR A 38 2.90 -14.50 0.86
CA THR A 38 1.54 -14.63 0.33
C THR A 38 1.54 -15.29 -1.05
N GLY A 39 1.30 -16.60 -1.12
CA GLY A 39 1.02 -17.33 -2.37
C GLY A 39 -0.37 -17.96 -2.34
N LYS A 40 -1.20 -17.71 -3.37
CA LYS A 40 -2.56 -18.30 -3.50
C LYS A 40 -2.51 -19.78 -3.91
N GLN A 41 -1.39 -20.22 -4.48
CA GLN A 41 -1.06 -21.62 -4.75
C GLN A 41 0.28 -21.90 -4.08
N ASN A 42 0.36 -22.95 -3.25
CA ASN A 42 1.59 -23.38 -2.56
C ASN A 42 2.23 -22.33 -1.63
N GLY A 43 1.49 -21.30 -1.20
CA GLY A 43 1.97 -20.36 -0.19
C GLY A 43 2.01 -21.02 1.18
N VAL A 44 3.04 -20.75 1.98
CA VAL A 44 3.22 -21.33 3.32
C VAL A 44 1.99 -21.11 4.21
N ALA A 45 1.32 -19.96 4.04
CA ALA A 45 0.07 -19.65 4.72
C ALA A 45 -1.09 -20.61 4.38
N LYS A 46 -1.22 -21.03 3.12
CA LYS A 46 -2.29 -21.94 2.68
C LYS A 46 -2.04 -23.35 3.20
N LEU A 47 -0.80 -23.83 3.11
CA LEU A 47 -0.39 -25.12 3.65
C LEU A 47 -0.68 -25.22 5.16
N LEU A 48 -0.35 -24.18 5.92
CA LEU A 48 -0.65 -24.15 7.35
C LEU A 48 -2.14 -23.96 7.67
N GLN A 49 -2.92 -23.32 6.81
CA GLN A 49 -4.38 -23.23 7.00
C GLN A 49 -5.10 -24.55 6.75
N ASP A 50 -4.55 -25.39 5.86
CA ASP A 50 -5.08 -26.72 5.61
C ASP A 50 -4.85 -27.64 6.83
N ASP A 51 -3.72 -27.48 7.53
CA ASP A 51 -3.41 -28.21 8.77
C ASP A 51 -4.06 -27.58 10.03
N TYR A 52 -4.24 -26.26 10.05
CA TYR A 52 -4.75 -25.50 11.19
C TYR A 52 -5.90 -24.56 10.75
N PRO A 53 -7.16 -25.01 10.72
CA PRO A 53 -8.30 -24.23 10.23
C PRO A 53 -8.59 -22.94 11.02
N TRP A 54 -8.10 -22.84 12.26
CA TRP A 54 -8.18 -21.65 13.10
C TRP A 54 -7.11 -20.60 12.80
N LEU A 55 -6.14 -20.91 11.94
CA LEU A 55 -5.06 -20.00 11.57
C LEU A 55 -5.59 -18.84 10.73
N VAL A 56 -5.45 -17.64 11.28
CA VAL A 56 -5.79 -16.40 10.58
C VAL A 56 -4.56 -15.92 9.82
N HIS A 57 -4.54 -16.17 8.51
CA HIS A 57 -3.56 -15.51 7.67
C HIS A 57 -3.95 -14.04 7.52
N VAL A 58 -3.27 -13.16 8.26
CA VAL A 58 -3.39 -11.72 8.08
C VAL A 58 -2.09 -11.19 7.50
N ALA A 59 -2.09 -10.90 6.21
CA ALA A 59 -1.07 -10.04 5.63
C ALA A 59 -1.19 -8.64 6.25
N CYS A 60 -0.06 -7.97 6.50
CA CYS A 60 -0.06 -6.62 7.06
C CYS A 60 -0.97 -5.68 6.26
N ALA A 61 -1.73 -4.79 6.91
CA ALA A 61 -2.62 -3.85 6.20
C ALA A 61 -1.87 -3.00 5.17
N ALA A 62 -0.67 -2.50 5.53
CA ALA A 62 0.21 -1.78 4.61
C ALA A 62 0.66 -2.65 3.44
N HIS A 63 1.00 -3.92 3.68
CA HIS A 63 1.38 -4.85 2.63
C HIS A 63 0.19 -5.20 1.71
N ARG A 64 -1.01 -5.39 2.26
CA ARG A 64 -2.24 -5.63 1.49
C ARG A 64 -2.54 -4.46 0.56
N LEU A 65 -2.38 -3.22 1.05
CA LEU A 65 -2.51 -2.02 0.23
C LEU A 65 -1.46 -1.97 -0.88
N ALA A 66 -0.19 -2.22 -0.56
CA ALA A 66 0.89 -2.23 -1.56
C ALA A 66 0.64 -3.28 -2.66
N LEU A 67 0.21 -4.49 -2.27
CA LEU A 67 -0.17 -5.53 -3.23
C LEU A 67 -1.41 -5.13 -4.04
N ALA A 68 -2.39 -4.44 -3.45
CA ALA A 68 -3.56 -3.97 -4.18
C ALA A 68 -3.18 -2.99 -5.30
N CYS A 69 -2.31 -2.02 -4.98
CA CYS A 69 -1.81 -1.04 -5.94
C CYS A 69 -0.99 -1.70 -7.05
N ARG A 70 -0.10 -2.64 -6.69
CA ARG A 70 0.71 -3.39 -7.65
C ARG A 70 -0.16 -4.19 -8.61
N ASP A 71 -1.07 -5.00 -8.07
CA ASP A 71 -1.94 -5.86 -8.89
C ASP A 71 -2.78 -5.01 -9.87
N ALA A 72 -3.36 -3.90 -9.40
CA ALA A 72 -4.12 -2.97 -10.25
C ALA A 72 -3.27 -2.36 -11.38
N THR A 73 -1.98 -2.11 -11.11
CA THR A 73 -1.12 -1.55 -12.14
C THR A 73 -0.60 -2.60 -13.13
N GLU A 74 -0.39 -3.84 -12.69
CA GLU A 74 -0.01 -4.95 -13.58
C GLU A 74 -1.19 -5.43 -14.45
N GLU A 75 -2.43 -5.22 -14.01
CA GLU A 75 -3.65 -5.54 -14.78
C GLU A 75 -3.82 -4.64 -16.01
N VAL A 76 -3.28 -3.42 -15.99
CA VAL A 76 -3.37 -2.46 -17.10
C VAL A 76 -1.99 -2.30 -17.76
N PRO A 77 -1.74 -2.89 -18.96
CA PRO A 77 -0.42 -2.89 -19.60
C PRO A 77 0.17 -1.50 -19.77
N TYR A 78 -0.66 -0.50 -20.11
CA TYR A 78 -0.21 0.87 -20.25
C TYR A 78 0.31 1.45 -18.93
N MET A 79 -0.35 1.16 -17.80
CA MET A 79 0.08 1.69 -16.51
C MET A 79 1.40 1.08 -16.03
N LYS A 80 1.70 -0.16 -16.44
CA LYS A 80 3.03 -0.74 -16.27
C LYS A 80 4.08 0.01 -17.06
N THR A 81 3.85 0.21 -18.36
CA THR A 81 4.73 1.01 -19.23
C THR A 81 4.94 2.42 -18.67
N PHE A 82 3.85 3.06 -18.22
CA PHE A 82 3.89 4.37 -17.58
C PHE A 82 4.83 4.39 -16.36
N ARG A 83 4.70 3.42 -15.44
CA ARG A 83 5.61 3.29 -14.29
C ARG A 83 7.06 3.13 -14.72
N ASP A 84 7.33 2.26 -15.69
CA ASP A 84 8.70 2.01 -16.17
C ASP A 84 9.32 3.31 -16.72
N HIS A 85 8.53 4.13 -17.43
CA HIS A 85 8.98 5.43 -17.93
C HIS A 85 9.19 6.46 -16.83
N LEU A 86 8.39 6.48 -15.76
CA LEU A 86 8.67 7.32 -14.59
C LEU A 86 10.04 7.00 -13.98
N GLN A 87 10.36 5.70 -13.86
CA GLN A 87 11.63 5.26 -13.32
C GLN A 87 12.79 5.61 -14.27
N GLN A 88 12.61 5.45 -15.58
CA GLN A 88 13.60 5.87 -16.58
C GLN A 88 13.84 7.38 -16.54
N LEU A 89 12.78 8.18 -16.39
CA LEU A 89 12.87 9.63 -16.27
C LEU A 89 13.68 10.04 -15.03
N HIS A 90 13.41 9.40 -13.88
CA HIS A 90 14.19 9.61 -12.67
C HIS A 90 15.68 9.28 -12.88
N LEU A 91 15.98 8.09 -13.39
CA LEU A 91 17.36 7.65 -13.63
C LEU A 91 18.08 8.55 -14.64
N TYR A 92 17.37 9.06 -15.65
CA TYR A 92 17.94 9.92 -16.69
C TYR A 92 18.52 11.21 -16.13
N PHE A 93 17.79 11.88 -15.23
CA PHE A 93 18.25 13.10 -14.57
C PHE A 93 19.18 12.79 -13.39
N HIS A 94 18.85 11.82 -12.55
CA HIS A 94 19.62 11.49 -11.35
C HIS A 94 21.08 11.09 -11.67
N ASN A 95 21.28 10.33 -12.76
CA ASN A 95 22.61 9.83 -13.12
C ASN A 95 23.51 10.88 -13.80
N SER A 96 23.07 12.12 -13.95
CA SER A 96 23.86 13.18 -14.58
C SER A 96 23.67 14.53 -13.90
N ALA A 97 24.76 15.04 -13.30
CA ALA A 97 24.78 16.38 -12.71
C ALA A 97 24.48 17.47 -13.75
N ASN A 98 24.95 17.31 -14.99
CA ASN A 98 24.69 18.27 -16.06
C ASN A 98 23.19 18.32 -16.41
N ARG A 99 22.55 17.16 -16.62
CA ARG A 99 21.10 17.10 -16.92
C ARG A 99 20.26 17.60 -15.75
N THR A 100 20.71 17.36 -14.52
CA THR A 100 20.07 17.93 -13.32
C THR A 100 20.17 19.46 -13.30
N ALA A 101 21.31 20.03 -13.71
CA ALA A 101 21.48 21.47 -13.83
C ALA A 101 20.58 22.06 -14.92
N VAL A 102 20.50 21.44 -16.11
CA VAL A 102 19.58 21.83 -17.19
C VAL A 102 18.13 21.85 -16.70
N LEU A 103 17.71 20.79 -16.01
CA LEU A 103 16.37 20.69 -15.45
C LEU A 103 16.09 21.74 -14.37
N THR A 104 17.09 22.09 -13.57
CA THR A 104 16.99 23.15 -12.56
C THR A 104 16.83 24.52 -13.23
N ALA A 105 17.65 24.81 -14.25
CA ALA A 105 17.55 26.04 -15.04
C ALA A 105 16.19 26.17 -15.73
N ALA A 106 15.68 25.10 -16.34
CA ALA A 106 14.35 25.07 -16.94
C ALA A 106 13.23 25.37 -15.92
N SER A 107 13.39 24.87 -14.68
CA SER A 107 12.44 25.14 -13.59
C SER A 107 12.48 26.61 -13.14
N GLU A 108 13.68 27.20 -13.06
CA GLU A 108 13.87 28.61 -12.69
C GLU A 108 13.26 29.57 -13.73
N VAL A 109 13.45 29.30 -15.01
CA VAL A 109 12.86 30.08 -16.12
C VAL A 109 11.32 30.06 -16.04
N LEU A 110 10.74 28.94 -15.65
CA LEU A 110 9.29 28.78 -15.50
C LEU A 110 8.78 29.23 -14.12
N GLY A 111 9.66 29.76 -13.24
CA GLY A 111 9.29 30.24 -11.90
C GLY A 111 8.88 29.13 -10.93
N LEU A 112 9.24 27.87 -11.20
CA LEU A 112 8.89 26.71 -10.39
C LEU A 112 9.96 26.46 -9.32
N LYS A 113 9.57 26.48 -8.04
CA LYS A 113 10.47 26.21 -6.89
C LYS A 113 10.47 24.73 -6.48
N ASP A 114 11.57 24.26 -5.88
CA ASP A 114 11.72 22.95 -5.21
C ASP A 114 11.67 21.68 -6.09
N LEU A 115 12.30 21.69 -7.27
CA LEU A 115 12.36 20.48 -8.09
C LEU A 115 13.42 19.47 -7.63
N LYS A 116 12.98 18.26 -7.27
CA LYS A 116 13.80 17.03 -7.34
C LYS A 116 12.97 15.91 -7.94
N VAL A 117 13.38 15.37 -9.10
CA VAL A 117 12.73 14.17 -9.67
C VAL A 117 12.97 12.99 -8.73
N LYS A 118 11.91 12.49 -8.11
CA LYS A 118 12.01 11.44 -7.08
C LYS A 118 11.95 10.05 -7.70
N GLU A 119 12.67 9.13 -7.06
CA GLU A 119 12.72 7.73 -7.42
C GLU A 119 11.36 7.07 -7.20
N VAL A 120 10.94 6.22 -8.13
CA VAL A 120 9.73 5.38 -8.01
C VAL A 120 10.16 3.97 -7.62
N LYS A 121 9.82 3.54 -6.39
CA LYS A 121 10.13 2.18 -5.92
C LYS A 121 8.93 1.26 -6.07
N ASP A 122 9.15 0.07 -6.65
CA ASP A 122 8.13 -0.96 -6.96
C ASP A 122 7.20 -1.33 -5.81
N THR A 123 7.65 -1.19 -4.55
CA THR A 123 6.91 -1.62 -3.36
C THR A 123 6.43 -0.48 -2.48
N ARG A 124 6.70 0.79 -2.84
CA ARG A 124 6.45 1.94 -1.95
C ARG A 124 5.61 3.00 -2.65
N TRP A 125 4.29 2.87 -2.56
CA TRP A 125 3.32 3.83 -3.09
C TRP A 125 3.54 5.28 -2.60
N LEU A 126 4.10 5.45 -1.40
CA LEU A 126 4.50 6.77 -0.90
C LEU A 126 5.60 7.43 -1.75
N SER A 127 6.53 6.65 -2.32
CA SER A 127 7.56 7.17 -3.23
C SER A 127 6.97 7.58 -4.57
N GLN A 128 6.08 6.75 -5.12
CA GLN A 128 5.34 7.06 -6.34
C GLN A 128 4.46 8.31 -6.17
N HIS A 129 3.80 8.46 -5.02
CA HIS A 129 2.96 9.62 -4.73
C HIS A 129 3.78 10.90 -4.77
N GLN A 130 4.93 10.89 -4.12
CA GLN A 130 5.83 12.04 -4.12
C GLN A 130 6.42 12.31 -5.52
N ALA A 131 6.75 11.27 -6.28
CA ALA A 131 7.28 11.42 -7.63
C ALA A 131 6.25 12.04 -8.58
N ILE A 132 4.99 11.57 -8.55
CA ILE A 132 3.91 12.14 -9.35
C ILE A 132 3.55 13.55 -8.90
N GLN A 133 3.51 13.81 -7.59
CA GLN A 133 3.22 15.15 -7.08
C GLN A 133 4.25 16.18 -7.56
N THR A 134 5.54 15.81 -7.58
CA THR A 134 6.57 16.67 -8.19
C THR A 134 6.42 16.70 -9.71
N LEU A 135 6.28 15.56 -10.37
CA LEU A 135 6.20 15.53 -11.83
C LEU A 135 5.03 16.34 -12.38
N GLN A 136 3.84 16.25 -11.79
CA GLN A 136 2.65 16.97 -12.26
C GLN A 136 2.87 18.49 -12.27
N ARG A 137 3.52 19.05 -11.24
CA ARG A 137 3.81 20.49 -11.12
C ARG A 137 4.92 20.98 -12.03
N HIS A 138 5.81 20.06 -12.43
CA HIS A 138 7.04 20.41 -13.12
C HIS A 138 7.17 19.75 -14.49
N LEU A 139 6.09 19.16 -14.99
CA LEU A 139 6.05 18.50 -16.29
C LEU A 139 6.53 19.42 -17.43
N PRO A 140 6.17 20.72 -17.48
CA PRO A 140 6.72 21.62 -18.50
C PRO A 140 8.24 21.79 -18.40
N ALA A 141 8.79 21.91 -17.19
CA ALA A 141 10.25 22.02 -17.00
C ALA A 141 10.97 20.75 -17.44
N VAL A 142 10.39 19.57 -17.17
CA VAL A 142 10.89 18.29 -17.64
C VAL A 142 10.89 18.22 -19.17
N LEU A 143 9.77 18.60 -19.81
CA LEU A 143 9.67 18.60 -21.27
C LEU A 143 10.65 19.60 -21.90
N ALA A 144 10.79 20.79 -21.34
CA ALA A 144 11.74 21.80 -21.79
C ALA A 144 13.20 21.30 -21.69
N ALA A 145 13.58 20.71 -20.55
CA ALA A 145 14.92 20.15 -20.35
C ALA A 145 15.22 19.00 -21.33
N LEU A 146 14.25 18.13 -21.59
CA LEU A 146 14.39 17.07 -22.59
C LEU A 146 14.50 17.64 -24.01
N ALA A 147 13.73 18.67 -24.35
CA ALA A 147 13.81 19.34 -25.65
C ALA A 147 15.18 20.01 -25.87
N GLU A 148 15.75 20.64 -24.84
CA GLU A 148 17.08 21.24 -24.88
C GLU A 148 18.17 20.18 -25.10
N GLU A 149 18.11 19.05 -24.37
CA GLU A 149 19.04 17.93 -24.55
C GLU A 149 18.96 17.30 -25.96
N ILE A 150 17.78 17.30 -26.58
CA ILE A 150 17.60 16.86 -27.97
C ILE A 150 18.28 17.83 -28.93
N GLN A 151 18.12 19.14 -28.71
CA GLN A 151 18.68 20.17 -29.60
C GLN A 151 20.20 20.28 -29.47
N GLN A 152 20.72 20.34 -28.25
CA GLN A 152 22.15 20.55 -27.98
C GLN A 152 22.97 19.28 -28.15
N ASN A 153 22.52 18.18 -27.52
CA ASN A 153 23.32 16.95 -27.40
C ASN A 153 22.87 15.84 -28.36
N LYS A 154 21.78 16.05 -29.12
CA LYS A 154 21.19 15.05 -30.04
C LYS A 154 20.96 13.70 -29.36
N CYS A 155 20.65 13.71 -28.06
CA CYS A 155 20.57 12.51 -27.23
C CYS A 155 19.38 11.63 -27.63
N PRO A 156 19.60 10.38 -28.12
CA PRO A 156 18.50 9.51 -28.52
C PRO A 156 17.58 9.13 -27.35
N THR A 157 18.13 8.97 -26.15
CA THR A 157 17.36 8.68 -24.92
C THR A 157 16.45 9.84 -24.56
N ALA A 158 16.94 11.09 -24.64
CA ALA A 158 16.12 12.28 -24.42
C ALA A 158 14.97 12.36 -25.41
N LYS A 159 15.25 12.06 -26.69
CA LYS A 159 14.23 12.02 -27.75
C LYS A 159 13.14 11.00 -27.49
N GLY A 160 13.51 9.78 -27.04
CA GLY A 160 12.55 8.74 -26.69
C GLY A 160 11.69 9.13 -25.48
N LEU A 161 12.32 9.65 -24.41
CA LEU A 161 11.62 10.11 -23.21
C LEU A 161 10.68 11.28 -23.51
N TYR A 162 11.13 12.27 -24.28
CA TYR A 162 10.30 13.39 -24.70
C TYR A 162 9.09 12.90 -25.48
N ALA A 163 9.30 12.06 -26.51
CA ALA A 163 8.23 11.55 -27.35
C ALA A 163 7.14 10.80 -26.56
N PHE A 164 7.51 10.11 -25.47
CA PHE A 164 6.53 9.46 -24.59
C PHE A 164 5.87 10.45 -23.62
N CYS A 165 6.65 11.34 -22.98
CA CYS A 165 6.15 12.29 -21.99
C CYS A 165 5.25 13.37 -22.61
N SER A 166 5.42 13.66 -23.91
CA SER A 166 4.60 14.60 -24.67
C SER A 166 3.39 13.95 -25.34
N THR A 167 2.88 12.83 -24.80
CA THR A 167 1.62 12.20 -25.27
C THR A 167 0.47 12.57 -24.36
N PHE A 168 -0.72 12.73 -24.94
CA PHE A 168 -1.94 12.97 -24.15
C PHE A 168 -2.13 11.89 -23.09
N ARG A 169 -2.00 10.61 -23.47
CA ARG A 169 -2.14 9.46 -22.57
C ARG A 169 -1.19 9.53 -21.37
N PHE A 170 0.06 9.99 -21.55
CA PHE A 170 1.01 10.13 -20.45
C PHE A 170 0.61 11.26 -19.50
N VAL A 171 0.29 12.44 -20.05
CA VAL A 171 -0.13 13.59 -19.24
C VAL A 171 -1.41 13.25 -18.47
N ALA A 172 -2.41 12.68 -19.13
CA ALA A 172 -3.64 12.21 -18.49
C ALA A 172 -3.37 11.17 -17.39
N ALA A 173 -2.42 10.25 -17.59
CA ALA A 173 -2.01 9.29 -16.56
C ALA A 173 -1.32 9.97 -15.35
N VAL A 174 -0.47 10.98 -15.58
CA VAL A 174 0.11 11.79 -14.48
C VAL A 174 -0.99 12.47 -13.66
N TYR A 175 -1.99 13.05 -14.33
CA TYR A 175 -3.09 13.77 -13.67
C TYR A 175 -4.03 12.82 -12.92
N LEU A 176 -4.40 11.68 -13.53
CA LEU A 176 -5.15 10.61 -12.86
C LEU A 176 -4.42 10.13 -11.60
N GLN A 177 -3.12 9.88 -11.72
CA GLN A 177 -2.31 9.45 -10.59
C GLN A 177 -2.20 10.55 -9.52
N ALA A 178 -2.15 11.82 -9.91
CA ALA A 178 -2.13 12.94 -8.97
C ALA A 178 -3.42 13.04 -8.13
N ASP A 179 -4.57 12.61 -8.67
CA ASP A 179 -5.83 12.49 -7.92
C ASP A 179 -5.92 11.19 -7.09
N VAL A 180 -5.43 10.07 -7.60
CA VAL A 180 -5.55 8.74 -6.94
C VAL A 180 -4.51 8.51 -5.83
N LEU A 181 -3.23 8.82 -6.08
CA LEU A 181 -2.12 8.57 -5.17
C LEU A 181 -2.30 9.19 -3.78
N PRO A 182 -2.80 10.44 -3.61
CA PRO A 182 -2.98 11.05 -2.30
C PRO A 182 -3.90 10.24 -1.36
N HIS A 183 -5.01 9.70 -1.88
CA HIS A 183 -5.94 8.90 -1.08
C HIS A 183 -5.28 7.62 -0.55
N LEU A 184 -4.60 6.90 -1.43
CA LEU A 184 -3.87 5.69 -1.09
C LEU A 184 -2.63 5.97 -0.21
N ALA A 185 -1.95 7.10 -0.40
CA ALA A 185 -0.84 7.54 0.44
C ALA A 185 -1.31 7.90 1.86
N CYS A 186 -2.49 8.54 1.98
CA CYS A 186 -3.14 8.77 3.27
C CYS A 186 -3.42 7.44 3.98
N LEU A 187 -4.05 6.48 3.28
CA LEU A 187 -4.35 5.16 3.80
C LEU A 187 -3.07 4.40 4.23
N SER A 188 -2.00 4.48 3.42
CA SER A 188 -0.69 3.93 3.76
C SER A 188 -0.11 4.53 5.03
N LYS A 189 -0.21 5.86 5.22
CA LYS A 189 0.25 6.53 6.45
C LYS A 189 -0.58 6.13 7.67
N VAL A 190 -1.88 5.92 7.52
CA VAL A 190 -2.74 5.39 8.59
C VAL A 190 -2.25 4.01 9.04
N PHE A 191 -1.92 3.12 8.10
CA PHE A 191 -1.41 1.78 8.40
C PHE A 191 0.04 1.75 8.92
N GLN A 192 0.79 2.83 8.76
CA GLN A 192 2.17 2.97 9.24
C GLN A 192 2.27 3.73 10.58
N ARG A 193 1.16 3.97 11.27
CA ARG A 193 1.22 4.50 12.64
C ARG A 193 1.69 3.42 13.60
N GLU A 194 2.45 3.81 14.63
CA GLU A 194 2.98 2.88 15.64
C GLU A 194 1.85 2.19 16.41
N MET A 195 0.73 2.90 16.62
CA MET A 195 -0.52 2.36 17.13
C MET A 195 -1.64 2.58 16.10
N VAL A 196 -1.87 1.58 15.24
CA VAL A 196 -3.02 1.59 14.35
C VAL A 196 -4.22 1.05 15.11
N ASN A 197 -5.24 1.89 15.33
CA ASN A 197 -6.51 1.42 15.88
C ASN A 197 -7.22 0.57 14.82
N PHE A 198 -7.65 -0.63 15.20
CA PHE A 198 -8.44 -1.53 14.36
C PHE A 198 -9.68 -0.84 13.75
N LEU A 199 -10.32 0.06 14.51
CA LEU A 199 -11.46 0.84 14.04
C LEU A 199 -11.06 1.80 12.91
N ALA A 200 -9.89 2.43 13.02
CA ALA A 200 -9.40 3.34 11.98
C ALA A 200 -9.18 2.60 10.65
N ILE A 201 -8.78 1.32 10.66
CA ILE A 201 -8.70 0.52 9.43
C ILE A 201 -10.10 0.27 8.87
N LYS A 202 -11.04 -0.15 9.72
CA LYS A 202 -12.44 -0.42 9.34
C LYS A 202 -13.10 0.81 8.71
N GLU A 203 -12.79 2.00 9.18
CA GLU A 203 -13.37 3.26 8.68
C GLU A 203 -12.65 3.82 7.45
N GLN A 204 -11.31 3.81 7.43
CA GLN A 204 -10.54 4.51 6.39
C GLN A 204 -10.51 3.78 5.04
N VAL A 205 -10.60 2.44 5.02
CA VAL A 205 -10.62 1.67 3.77
C VAL A 205 -11.89 1.98 2.95
N PRO A 206 -13.12 1.90 3.50
CA PRO A 206 -14.33 2.27 2.78
C PRO A 206 -14.33 3.72 2.30
N ILE A 207 -13.84 4.67 3.10
CA ILE A 207 -13.74 6.08 2.72
C ILE A 207 -12.81 6.25 1.50
N THR A 208 -11.64 5.59 1.53
CA THR A 208 -10.68 5.60 0.42
C THR A 208 -11.33 5.03 -0.85
N MET A 209 -12.03 3.90 -0.74
CA MET A 209 -12.72 3.30 -1.87
C MET A 209 -13.85 4.18 -2.41
N ALA A 210 -14.61 4.84 -1.54
CA ALA A 210 -15.64 5.78 -1.96
C ALA A 210 -15.03 6.96 -2.74
N ALA A 211 -13.92 7.52 -2.28
CA ALA A 211 -13.21 8.58 -3.01
C ALA A 211 -12.73 8.12 -4.40
N LEU A 212 -12.21 6.90 -4.52
CA LEU A 212 -11.82 6.32 -5.82
C LEU A 212 -13.01 6.10 -6.75
N ARG A 213 -14.18 5.70 -6.20
CA ARG A 213 -15.43 5.60 -6.98
C ARG A 213 -15.89 6.96 -7.46
N VAL A 214 -15.80 8.01 -6.64
CA VAL A 214 -16.11 9.39 -7.07
C VAL A 214 -15.24 9.81 -8.26
N ILE A 215 -13.92 9.53 -8.23
CA ILE A 215 -13.03 9.83 -9.36
C ILE A 215 -13.46 9.07 -10.61
N LYS A 216 -13.82 7.79 -10.47
CA LYS A 216 -14.28 6.93 -11.57
C LYS A 216 -15.59 7.44 -12.17
N ASP A 217 -16.61 7.61 -11.32
CA ASP A 217 -17.99 7.92 -11.71
C ASP A 217 -18.12 9.34 -12.25
N ALA A 218 -17.22 10.25 -11.85
CA ALA A 218 -17.19 11.61 -12.37
C ALA A 218 -16.92 11.67 -13.89
N GLY A 219 -16.21 10.69 -14.49
CA GLY A 219 -15.95 10.64 -15.93
C GLY A 219 -15.41 11.97 -16.47
N ASN A 220 -16.17 12.61 -17.37
CA ASN A 220 -15.83 13.92 -17.95
C ASN A 220 -16.11 15.12 -17.03
N GLN A 221 -16.88 14.92 -15.96
CA GLN A 221 -17.32 15.95 -15.01
C GLN A 221 -16.55 15.83 -13.69
N GLN A 222 -15.22 15.87 -13.80
CA GLN A 222 -14.33 15.78 -12.65
C GLN A 222 -14.58 16.92 -11.65
N PRO A 223 -14.51 16.64 -10.33
CA PRO A 223 -14.87 17.62 -9.31
C PRO A 223 -13.95 18.85 -9.34
N PRO A 224 -14.48 20.06 -9.08
CA PRO A 224 -13.68 21.28 -9.05
C PRO A 224 -12.49 21.15 -8.09
N GLY A 225 -11.30 21.48 -8.57
CA GLY A 225 -10.06 21.40 -7.80
C GLY A 225 -9.31 20.05 -7.89
N SER A 226 -9.84 19.06 -8.61
CA SER A 226 -9.06 17.87 -8.98
C SER A 226 -8.06 18.20 -10.10
N PHE A 227 -7.01 17.39 -10.21
CA PHE A 227 -6.05 17.53 -11.29
C PHE A 227 -6.71 17.19 -12.62
N LEU A 228 -7.47 16.09 -12.72
CA LEU A 228 -8.15 15.72 -13.96
C LEU A 228 -9.11 16.80 -14.48
N ALA A 229 -9.76 17.58 -13.61
CA ALA A 229 -10.58 18.72 -14.02
C ALA A 229 -9.76 19.85 -14.67
N GLN A 230 -8.49 20.01 -14.30
CA GLN A 230 -7.56 21.01 -14.84
C GLN A 230 -6.85 20.56 -16.11
N LEU A 231 -6.89 19.26 -16.44
CA LEU A 231 -6.11 18.67 -17.54
C LEU A 231 -6.24 19.42 -18.87
N HIS A 232 -7.47 19.63 -19.33
CA HIS A 232 -7.73 20.30 -20.61
C HIS A 232 -7.28 21.77 -20.58
N GLN A 233 -7.55 22.47 -19.47
CA GLN A 233 -7.11 23.85 -19.29
C GLN A 233 -5.57 23.98 -19.34
N ASP A 234 -4.85 23.05 -18.70
CA ASP A 234 -3.39 23.05 -18.68
C ASP A 234 -2.80 22.69 -20.05
N LEU A 235 -3.43 21.76 -20.77
CA LEU A 235 -3.08 21.40 -22.16
C LEU A 235 -3.33 22.53 -23.15
N ASP A 236 -4.36 23.36 -22.93
CA ASP A 236 -4.67 24.50 -23.79
C ASP A 236 -3.83 25.75 -23.46
N ASN A 237 -3.20 25.79 -22.27
CA ASN A 237 -2.42 26.94 -21.81
C ASN A 237 -1.04 27.02 -22.51
N PRO A 238 -0.80 28.02 -23.39
CA PRO A 238 0.45 28.11 -24.15
C PRO A 238 1.69 28.39 -23.28
N ALA A 239 1.50 28.99 -22.11
CA ALA A 239 2.58 29.27 -21.16
C ALA A 239 2.90 28.06 -20.26
N TYR A 240 2.13 26.97 -20.38
CA TYR A 240 2.28 25.74 -19.61
C TYR A 240 2.42 24.54 -20.56
N LEU A 241 1.47 23.60 -20.60
CA LEU A 241 1.60 22.39 -21.41
C LEU A 241 1.24 22.61 -22.89
N GLY A 242 0.45 23.62 -23.23
CA GLY A 242 0.07 23.95 -24.61
C GLY A 242 1.24 24.33 -25.51
N GLY A 243 2.37 24.78 -24.94
CA GLY A 243 3.60 25.06 -25.68
C GLY A 243 4.33 23.83 -26.22
N PHE A 244 3.94 22.61 -25.82
CA PHE A 244 4.70 21.38 -26.10
C PHE A 244 4.07 20.46 -27.17
N ASN A 245 3.04 20.92 -27.89
CA ASN A 245 2.38 20.16 -28.98
C ASN A 245 1.93 18.74 -28.58
N ILE A 246 1.37 18.60 -27.36
CA ILE A 246 1.00 17.30 -26.77
C ILE A 246 -0.16 16.61 -27.52
N ALA A 247 -0.98 17.37 -28.26
CA ALA A 247 -2.13 16.85 -29.00
C ALA A 247 -1.79 16.27 -30.38
N SER A 248 -0.60 16.54 -30.95
CA SER A 248 -0.27 16.20 -32.35
C SER A 248 0.59 14.95 -32.51
N HIS A 249 0.93 14.24 -31.44
CA HIS A 249 1.93 13.16 -31.47
C HIS A 249 1.44 11.75 -31.09
N GLU A 250 0.13 11.52 -30.89
CA GLU A 250 -0.38 10.15 -30.71
C GLU A 250 -0.49 9.36 -32.02
N GLU A 251 0.66 9.07 -32.63
CA GLU A 251 0.80 7.90 -33.50
C GLU A 251 1.25 6.72 -32.63
N GLU A 252 0.30 6.00 -32.03
CA GLU A 252 0.60 4.75 -31.34
C GLU A 252 0.96 3.68 -32.40
N ARG A 253 2.26 3.41 -32.58
CA ARG A 253 2.76 2.28 -33.37
C ARG A 253 2.66 1.00 -32.55
N ASP A 254 1.56 0.28 -32.66
CA ASP A 254 1.49 -1.09 -32.15
C ASP A 254 2.23 -2.05 -33.10
N ARG A 255 2.70 -3.20 -32.60
CA ARG A 255 3.41 -4.23 -33.39
C ARG A 255 2.54 -4.85 -34.51
N ARG A 256 1.25 -4.49 -34.57
CA ARG A 256 0.24 -4.96 -35.54
C ARG A 256 -0.19 -3.88 -36.56
N GLY A 257 0.43 -2.70 -36.55
CA GLY A 257 0.09 -1.56 -37.41
C GLY A 257 -0.44 -0.36 -36.64
N SER A 258 -0.58 0.80 -37.31
CA SER A 258 -1.18 2.01 -36.73
C SER A 258 -2.64 1.74 -36.37
N VAL A 259 -2.99 1.85 -35.08
CA VAL A 259 -4.37 1.99 -34.65
C VAL A 259 -4.67 3.48 -34.66
N GLY A 260 -5.11 4.00 -35.81
CA GLY A 260 -5.74 5.32 -35.86
C GLY A 260 -6.92 5.36 -34.88
N LEU A 261 -7.26 6.55 -34.40
CA LEU A 261 -8.53 6.76 -33.69
C LEU A 261 -9.65 6.12 -34.54
N GLN A 262 -10.50 5.30 -33.92
CA GLN A 262 -11.74 4.90 -34.59
C GLN A 262 -12.50 6.20 -34.89
N ASP A 263 -13.00 6.31 -36.13
CA ASP A 263 -13.61 7.51 -36.71
C ASP A 263 -14.47 8.28 -35.67
N GLY A 264 -13.95 9.41 -35.15
CA GLY A 264 -14.66 10.31 -34.23
C GLY A 264 -14.42 10.17 -32.72
N GLU A 265 -13.58 9.25 -32.24
CA GLU A 265 -13.28 9.15 -30.80
C GLU A 265 -12.24 10.17 -30.33
N ASP A 266 -12.53 10.93 -29.26
CA ASP A 266 -11.56 11.86 -28.68
C ASP A 266 -10.51 11.14 -27.80
N PHE A 267 -9.35 11.79 -27.61
CA PHE A 267 -8.24 11.22 -26.84
C PHE A 267 -8.62 10.91 -25.38
N TRP A 268 -9.50 11.71 -24.79
CA TRP A 268 -9.96 11.55 -23.42
C TRP A 268 -10.80 10.29 -23.23
N SER A 269 -11.77 10.05 -24.11
CA SER A 269 -12.65 8.87 -24.14
C SER A 269 -11.85 7.59 -24.32
N ARG A 270 -10.82 7.64 -25.17
CA ARG A 270 -9.86 6.54 -25.32
C ARG A 270 -9.07 6.28 -24.03
N PHE A 271 -8.50 7.32 -23.43
CA PHE A 271 -7.78 7.21 -22.16
C PHE A 271 -8.68 6.65 -21.05
N GLN A 272 -9.91 7.16 -20.95
CA GLN A 272 -10.88 6.74 -19.95
C GLN A 272 -11.15 5.23 -20.04
N ARG A 273 -11.51 4.75 -21.21
CA ARG A 273 -11.87 3.35 -21.46
C ARG A 273 -10.68 2.39 -21.39
N GLN A 274 -9.50 2.79 -21.88
CA GLN A 274 -8.34 1.89 -21.97
C GLN A 274 -7.42 1.94 -20.74
N VAL A 275 -7.49 3.00 -19.93
CA VAL A 275 -6.57 3.20 -18.81
C VAL A 275 -7.33 3.49 -17.52
N MET A 276 -8.12 4.57 -17.47
CA MET A 276 -8.70 5.05 -16.21
C MET A 276 -9.67 4.04 -15.60
N GLU A 277 -10.67 3.60 -16.35
CA GLU A 277 -11.69 2.66 -15.87
C GLU A 277 -11.09 1.30 -15.49
N PRO A 278 -10.28 0.62 -16.35
CA PRO A 278 -9.66 -0.65 -15.98
C PRO A 278 -8.75 -0.55 -14.75
N TYR A 279 -8.02 0.56 -14.61
CA TYR A 279 -7.12 0.78 -13.48
C TYR A 279 -7.88 1.00 -12.18
N LEU A 280 -8.88 1.88 -12.17
CA LEU A 280 -9.70 2.17 -10.99
C LEU A 280 -10.53 0.95 -10.58
N ASP A 281 -11.06 0.21 -11.55
CA ASP A 281 -11.80 -1.03 -11.29
C ASP A 281 -10.90 -2.13 -10.73
N GLY A 282 -9.72 -2.35 -11.32
CA GLY A 282 -8.73 -3.29 -10.80
C GLY A 282 -8.31 -2.93 -9.37
N LEU A 283 -8.10 -1.65 -9.10
CA LEU A 283 -7.76 -1.14 -7.77
C LEU A 283 -8.88 -1.36 -6.76
N LEU A 284 -10.12 -0.98 -7.09
CA LEU A 284 -11.30 -1.18 -6.23
C LEU A 284 -11.54 -2.66 -5.94
N ARG A 285 -11.56 -3.52 -6.97
CA ARG A 285 -11.69 -4.97 -6.80
C ARG A 285 -10.58 -5.55 -5.94
N SER A 286 -9.35 -5.11 -6.12
CA SER A 286 -8.20 -5.60 -5.35
C SER A 286 -8.28 -5.14 -3.89
N LEU A 287 -8.69 -3.89 -3.63
CA LEU A 287 -8.95 -3.39 -2.27
C LEU A 287 -10.09 -4.16 -1.60
N GLU A 288 -11.24 -4.35 -2.26
CA GLU A 288 -12.38 -5.12 -1.74
C GLU A 288 -11.97 -6.52 -1.34
N ARG A 289 -11.42 -7.28 -2.28
CA ARG A 289 -10.96 -8.65 -2.06
C ARG A 289 -9.90 -8.72 -0.96
N ARG A 290 -9.00 -7.73 -0.91
CA ARG A 290 -7.93 -7.69 0.08
C ARG A 290 -8.37 -7.06 1.38
N PHE A 291 -9.58 -6.54 1.56
CA PHE A 291 -10.06 -5.97 2.84
C PHE A 291 -11.48 -6.46 3.18
N GLU A 292 -11.85 -7.67 2.75
CA GLU A 292 -13.18 -8.26 2.99
C GLU A 292 -13.51 -8.44 4.49
N ASN A 293 -12.51 -8.78 5.31
CA ASN A 293 -12.70 -9.09 6.74
C ASN A 293 -12.49 -7.89 7.69
N LEU A 294 -12.81 -6.67 7.24
CA LEU A 294 -12.64 -5.46 8.05
C LEU A 294 -13.47 -5.46 9.33
N ASP A 295 -14.66 -6.09 9.31
CA ASP A 295 -15.52 -6.16 10.49
C ASP A 295 -14.92 -6.99 11.62
N ILE A 296 -14.24 -8.09 11.27
CA ILE A 296 -13.53 -8.94 12.23
C ILE A 296 -12.35 -8.17 12.83
N LEU A 297 -11.58 -7.48 11.97
CA LEU A 297 -10.47 -6.65 12.44
C LEU A 297 -10.96 -5.54 13.36
N GLY A 298 -11.96 -4.78 12.93
CA GLY A 298 -12.57 -3.71 13.69
C GLY A 298 -13.16 -4.16 15.03
N ALA A 299 -13.65 -5.41 15.13
CA ALA A 299 -14.21 -5.93 16.37
C ALA A 299 -13.19 -6.07 17.50
N PHE A 300 -11.88 -6.19 17.20
CA PHE A 300 -10.84 -6.14 18.24
C PHE A 300 -10.75 -4.78 18.96
N HIS A 301 -11.40 -3.74 18.44
CA HIS A 301 -11.57 -2.46 19.13
C HIS A 301 -12.21 -2.61 20.52
N VAL A 302 -13.00 -3.67 20.75
CA VAL A 302 -13.65 -3.93 22.05
C VAL A 302 -12.68 -3.89 23.25
N PHE A 303 -11.42 -4.32 23.07
CA PHE A 303 -10.42 -4.31 24.14
C PHE A 303 -9.96 -2.91 24.58
N GLY A 304 -10.23 -1.87 23.79
CA GLY A 304 -10.00 -0.47 24.15
C GLY A 304 -11.29 0.32 24.41
N ALA A 305 -12.46 -0.29 24.20
CA ALA A 305 -13.76 0.37 24.15
C ALA A 305 -14.61 0.16 25.42
N ALA A 306 -13.98 -0.12 26.56
CA ALA A 306 -14.70 -0.42 27.81
C ALA A 306 -15.64 0.70 28.29
N THR A 307 -15.40 1.94 27.87
CA THR A 307 -16.25 3.11 28.14
C THR A 307 -17.38 3.30 27.13
N GLU A 308 -17.40 2.55 26.03
CA GLU A 308 -18.45 2.64 24.99
C GLU A 308 -19.72 1.86 25.37
N SER A 309 -20.76 2.00 24.52
CA SER A 309 -22.04 1.32 24.69
C SER A 309 -21.89 -0.20 24.79
N ASP A 310 -22.53 -0.80 25.80
CA ASP A 310 -22.53 -2.26 25.99
C ASP A 310 -23.15 -3.01 24.82
N THR A 311 -24.11 -2.40 24.11
CA THR A 311 -24.70 -3.00 22.90
C THR A 311 -23.67 -3.17 21.79
N ARG A 312 -22.78 -2.19 21.60
CA ARG A 312 -21.74 -2.20 20.57
C ARG A 312 -20.61 -3.16 20.93
N ASN A 313 -20.17 -3.14 22.19
CA ASN A 313 -19.18 -4.09 22.69
C ASN A 313 -19.67 -5.54 22.59
N ALA A 314 -20.94 -5.79 22.88
CA ALA A 314 -21.54 -7.11 22.70
C ALA A 314 -21.58 -7.55 21.23
N GLU A 315 -21.82 -6.63 20.29
CA GLU A 315 -21.78 -6.93 18.86
C GLU A 315 -20.36 -7.33 18.42
N TYR A 316 -19.34 -6.57 18.81
CA TYR A 316 -17.94 -6.91 18.53
C TYR A 316 -17.55 -8.29 19.07
N LEU A 317 -17.90 -8.59 20.31
CA LEU A 317 -17.62 -9.90 20.90
C LEU A 317 -18.35 -11.03 20.18
N ARG A 318 -19.57 -10.82 19.69
CA ARG A 318 -20.28 -11.83 18.88
C ARG A 318 -19.57 -12.08 17.54
N ILE A 319 -19.10 -11.02 16.86
CA ILE A 319 -18.33 -11.15 15.62
C ILE A 319 -17.07 -11.99 15.87
N LEU A 320 -16.30 -11.65 16.91
CA LEU A 320 -15.08 -12.37 17.28
C LEU A 320 -15.36 -13.82 17.70
N SER A 321 -16.40 -14.04 18.51
CA SER A 321 -16.75 -15.38 19.01
C SER A 321 -17.17 -16.31 17.87
N ARG A 322 -18.00 -15.82 16.93
CA ARG A 322 -18.39 -16.61 15.74
C ARG A 322 -17.20 -17.02 14.90
N LYS A 323 -16.15 -16.18 14.83
CA LYS A 323 -14.98 -16.46 14.00
C LYS A 323 -13.93 -17.33 14.68
N PHE A 324 -13.61 -17.04 15.94
CA PHE A 324 -12.44 -17.60 16.62
C PHE A 324 -12.76 -18.56 17.77
N LEU A 325 -13.99 -18.51 18.29
CA LEU A 325 -14.45 -19.31 19.42
C LEU A 325 -15.55 -20.30 18.99
N THR A 326 -15.40 -20.91 17.80
CA THR A 326 -16.40 -21.80 17.19
C THR A 326 -16.77 -23.01 18.03
N GLN A 327 -15.87 -23.44 18.93
CA GLN A 327 -16.06 -24.58 19.83
C GLN A 327 -16.70 -24.19 21.18
N GLN A 328 -17.01 -22.92 21.41
CA GLN A 328 -17.60 -22.43 22.64
C GLN A 328 -18.97 -21.78 22.39
N PRO A 329 -19.89 -21.81 23.37
CA PRO A 329 -21.13 -21.05 23.30
C PRO A 329 -20.85 -19.54 23.09
N GLN A 330 -21.59 -18.90 22.18
CA GLN A 330 -21.34 -17.50 21.79
C GLN A 330 -21.49 -16.48 22.94
N ASN A 331 -22.10 -16.89 24.06
CA ASN A 331 -22.32 -16.08 25.25
C ASN A 331 -21.17 -16.11 26.25
N VAL A 332 -20.19 -17.03 26.15
CA VAL A 332 -19.11 -17.14 27.14
C VAL A 332 -18.26 -15.87 27.18
N ALA A 333 -17.81 -15.38 26.02
CA ALA A 333 -17.06 -14.13 25.94
C ALA A 333 -17.87 -12.91 26.42
N LEU A 334 -19.20 -12.91 26.24
CA LEU A 334 -20.09 -11.85 26.72
C LEU A 334 -20.24 -11.88 28.25
N GLN A 335 -20.24 -13.07 28.85
CA GLN A 335 -20.27 -13.24 30.30
C GLN A 335 -18.96 -12.77 30.92
N GLU A 336 -17.82 -13.18 30.35
CA GLU A 336 -16.49 -12.69 30.77
C GLU A 336 -16.39 -11.17 30.69
N TRP A 337 -16.90 -10.58 29.59
CA TRP A 337 -16.88 -9.14 29.36
C TRP A 337 -17.50 -8.31 30.49
N SER A 338 -18.58 -8.79 31.10
CA SER A 338 -19.28 -8.05 32.16
C SER A 338 -18.37 -7.78 33.37
N SER A 339 -17.55 -8.77 33.74
CA SER A 339 -16.56 -8.64 34.83
C SER A 339 -15.28 -7.95 34.35
N PHE A 340 -14.82 -8.27 33.14
CA PHE A 340 -13.62 -7.67 32.56
C PHE A 340 -13.75 -6.14 32.41
N LYS A 341 -14.92 -5.65 31.96
CA LYS A 341 -15.23 -4.22 31.85
C LYS A 341 -14.98 -3.48 33.18
N LEU A 342 -15.38 -4.07 34.31
CA LEU A 342 -15.13 -3.47 35.63
C LEU A 342 -13.64 -3.39 35.96
N HIS A 343 -12.84 -4.37 35.56
CA HIS A 343 -11.38 -4.30 35.74
C HIS A 343 -10.71 -3.24 34.86
N VAL A 344 -11.25 -2.95 33.67
CA VAL A 344 -10.78 -1.85 32.82
C VAL A 344 -11.15 -0.49 33.41
N LEU A 345 -12.35 -0.35 33.99
CA LEU A 345 -12.80 0.93 34.55
C LEU A 345 -12.21 1.23 35.94
N HIS A 346 -12.06 0.20 36.78
CA HIS A 346 -11.78 0.37 38.21
C HIS A 346 -10.62 -0.49 38.73
N GLY A 347 -10.22 -1.53 38.00
CA GLY A 347 -9.28 -2.54 38.48
C GLY A 347 -7.90 -2.48 37.83
N ALA A 348 -7.31 -3.65 37.65
CA ALA A 348 -5.93 -3.82 37.21
C ALA A 348 -5.61 -3.27 35.80
N PHE A 349 -6.63 -3.09 34.95
CA PHE A 349 -6.46 -2.56 33.59
C PHE A 349 -6.75 -1.06 33.50
N LYS A 350 -7.02 -0.39 34.63
CA LYS A 350 -7.33 1.04 34.66
C LYS A 350 -6.15 1.86 34.11
N ASN A 351 -6.46 2.82 33.23
CA ASN A 351 -5.51 3.70 32.55
C ASN A 351 -4.54 2.99 31.59
N MET A 352 -4.71 1.69 31.32
CA MET A 352 -3.94 1.01 30.28
C MET A 352 -4.50 1.33 28.90
N ASP A 353 -3.61 1.46 27.93
CA ASP A 353 -4.01 1.51 26.52
C ASP A 353 -4.40 0.10 26.01
N GLN A 354 -5.04 0.05 24.84
CA GLN A 354 -5.49 -1.21 24.23
C GLN A 354 -4.34 -2.22 24.08
N LEU A 355 -3.13 -1.78 23.72
CA LEU A 355 -1.99 -2.67 23.50
C LEU A 355 -1.53 -3.33 24.81
N ASN A 356 -1.44 -2.57 25.89
CA ASN A 356 -1.05 -3.11 27.20
C ASN A 356 -2.14 -4.04 27.76
N ILE A 357 -3.42 -3.70 27.58
CA ILE A 357 -4.54 -4.60 27.92
C ILE A 357 -4.38 -5.94 27.20
N LEU A 358 -4.14 -5.92 25.88
CA LEU A 358 -3.96 -7.13 25.09
C LEU A 358 -2.76 -7.96 25.56
N LYS A 359 -1.61 -7.32 25.84
CA LYS A 359 -0.40 -7.99 26.34
C LYS A 359 -0.63 -8.66 27.69
N THR A 360 -1.27 -7.96 28.62
CA THR A 360 -1.55 -8.48 29.97
C THR A 360 -2.57 -9.62 29.92
N LEU A 361 -3.61 -9.53 29.09
CA LEU A 361 -4.56 -10.62 28.90
C LEU A 361 -3.92 -11.86 28.25
N ALA A 362 -2.98 -11.68 27.34
CA ALA A 362 -2.31 -12.76 26.62
C ALA A 362 -1.08 -13.33 27.37
N SER A 363 -0.70 -12.73 28.49
CA SER A 363 0.45 -13.13 29.31
C SER A 363 0.24 -14.52 29.92
N GLN A 364 1.23 -15.40 29.78
CA GLN A 364 1.28 -16.68 30.51
C GLN A 364 1.62 -16.53 31.99
N HIS A 365 2.26 -15.43 32.37
CA HIS A 365 2.75 -15.23 33.72
C HIS A 365 1.67 -14.72 34.66
N ASP A 366 0.52 -14.32 34.13
CA ASP A 366 -0.59 -13.76 34.87
C ASP A 366 -1.79 -14.72 34.88
N GLU A 367 -2.60 -14.66 35.94
CA GLU A 367 -3.76 -15.52 36.13
C GLU A 367 -4.96 -15.13 35.24
N TRP A 368 -4.84 -14.09 34.40
CA TRP A 368 -5.92 -13.58 33.56
C TRP A 368 -6.50 -14.62 32.60
N CYS A 369 -5.67 -15.55 32.11
CA CYS A 369 -6.14 -16.63 31.24
C CYS A 369 -7.08 -17.63 31.96
N GLN A 370 -7.04 -17.69 33.29
CA GLN A 370 -7.96 -18.49 34.10
C GLN A 370 -9.27 -17.74 34.37
N LEU A 371 -9.19 -16.41 34.60
CA LEU A 371 -10.37 -15.58 34.83
C LEU A 371 -11.16 -15.29 33.55
N TYR A 372 -10.45 -15.08 32.43
CA TYR A 372 -11.01 -14.66 31.15
C TYR A 372 -10.48 -15.48 29.97
N PRO A 373 -10.70 -16.81 29.93
CA PRO A 373 -10.11 -17.69 28.92
C PRO A 373 -10.51 -17.31 27.49
N SER A 374 -11.77 -16.93 27.24
CA SER A 374 -12.20 -16.51 25.90
C SER A 374 -11.55 -15.19 25.50
N LEU A 375 -11.53 -14.19 26.39
CA LEU A 375 -10.93 -12.88 26.11
C LEU A 375 -9.41 -12.95 25.97
N SER A 376 -8.72 -13.76 26.77
CA SER A 376 -7.28 -14.01 26.64
C SER A 376 -6.92 -14.65 25.31
N LYS A 377 -7.71 -15.63 24.84
CA LYS A 377 -7.53 -16.23 23.51
C LYS A 377 -7.72 -15.19 22.40
N LEU A 378 -8.78 -14.38 22.49
CA LEU A 378 -9.02 -13.30 21.53
C LEU A 378 -7.91 -12.24 21.58
N ALA A 379 -7.40 -11.90 22.76
CA ALA A 379 -6.31 -10.94 22.92
C ALA A 379 -5.00 -11.45 22.30
N ALA A 380 -4.67 -12.72 22.52
CA ALA A 380 -3.53 -13.37 21.89
C ALA A 380 -3.66 -13.36 20.35
N ILE A 381 -4.84 -13.66 19.80
CA ILE A 381 -5.11 -13.55 18.37
C ILE A 381 -4.89 -12.10 17.90
N ALA A 382 -5.43 -11.10 18.61
CA ALA A 382 -5.30 -9.69 18.24
C ALA A 382 -3.83 -9.24 18.14
N LEU A 383 -2.98 -9.67 19.07
CA LEU A 383 -1.54 -9.38 19.08
C LEU A 383 -0.79 -10.00 17.90
N THR A 384 -1.33 -11.07 17.32
CA THR A 384 -0.73 -11.73 16.16
C THR A 384 -1.17 -11.13 14.82
N VAL A 385 -2.17 -10.24 14.83
CA VAL A 385 -2.60 -9.53 13.61
C VAL A 385 -1.57 -8.43 13.32
N PRO A 386 -0.81 -8.48 12.21
CA PRO A 386 0.09 -7.40 11.83
C PRO A 386 -0.73 -6.21 11.33
N VAL A 387 -1.10 -5.32 12.24
CA VAL A 387 -1.90 -4.12 11.89
C VAL A 387 -1.02 -3.07 11.21
N SER A 388 0.25 -2.95 11.63
CA SER A 388 1.22 -2.01 11.07
C SER A 388 2.45 -2.71 10.49
N SER A 389 3.11 -2.06 9.53
CA SER A 389 4.41 -2.52 9.00
C SER A 389 5.60 -1.93 9.75
N VAL A 390 5.38 -1.05 10.74
CA VAL A 390 6.43 -0.23 11.35
C VAL A 390 7.52 -1.08 11.99
N ASN A 391 7.14 -2.09 12.78
CA ASN A 391 8.12 -2.97 13.43
C ASN A 391 8.84 -3.83 12.39
N CYS A 392 8.11 -4.41 11.43
CA CYS A 392 8.72 -5.17 10.35
C CYS A 392 9.71 -4.31 9.54
N GLU A 393 9.34 -3.10 9.13
CA GLU A 393 10.21 -2.21 8.34
C GLU A 393 11.43 -1.73 9.14
N ARG A 394 11.31 -1.46 10.45
CA ARG A 394 12.44 -1.13 11.34
C ARG A 394 13.41 -2.32 11.46
N ASP A 395 12.88 -3.53 11.61
CA ASP A 395 13.68 -4.75 11.72
C ASP A 395 14.38 -5.10 10.39
N PHE A 396 13.67 -5.04 9.26
CA PHE A 396 14.25 -5.23 7.93
C PHE A 396 15.27 -4.14 7.58
N SER A 397 15.05 -2.89 7.99
CA SER A 397 16.02 -1.80 7.80
C SER A 397 17.28 -2.01 8.65
N THR A 398 17.12 -2.52 9.86
CA THR A 398 18.24 -2.87 10.75
C THR A 398 19.03 -4.06 10.19
N MET A 399 18.34 -5.08 9.69
CA MET A 399 18.95 -6.23 9.03
C MET A 399 19.71 -5.83 7.76
N ASN A 400 19.17 -4.94 6.92
CA ASN A 400 19.88 -4.40 5.76
C ASN A 400 21.12 -3.61 6.17
N ARG A 401 21.08 -2.84 7.27
CA ARG A 401 22.26 -2.16 7.80
C ARG A 401 23.33 -3.16 8.23
N VAL A 402 22.96 -4.21 8.96
CA VAL A 402 23.91 -5.27 9.38
C VAL A 402 24.50 -6.02 8.19
N SER A 403 23.70 -6.33 7.17
CA SER A 403 24.15 -6.95 5.92
C SER A 403 25.15 -6.07 5.17
N ILE A 404 24.92 -4.76 5.10
CA ILE A 404 25.84 -3.81 4.48
C ILE A 404 27.15 -3.73 5.26
N THR A 405 27.10 -3.68 6.61
CA THR A 405 28.30 -3.64 7.45
C THR A 405 29.15 -4.92 7.33
N HIS A 406 28.53 -6.09 7.12
CA HIS A 406 29.26 -7.35 6.94
C HIS A 406 29.95 -7.45 5.57
N CYS A 407 29.47 -6.75 4.53
CA CYS A 407 30.13 -6.69 3.23
C CYS A 407 31.45 -5.88 3.25
N TYR A 408 31.66 -5.00 4.24
CA TYR A 408 32.91 -4.24 4.42
C TYR A 408 33.95 -4.93 5.33
N LEU A 409 33.63 -6.11 5.87
CA LEU A 409 34.51 -6.90 6.76
C LEU A 409 34.89 -8.25 6.15
N LYS A 410 35.10 -8.33 4.83
CA LYS A 410 35.88 -9.43 4.27
C LYS A 410 37.37 -9.16 4.52
N PRO A 411 38.09 -10.01 5.27
CA PRO A 411 39.54 -9.91 5.36
C PRO A 411 40.13 -10.15 3.96
N ILE A 412 41.18 -9.39 3.64
CA ILE A 412 42.06 -9.58 2.47
C ILE A 412 42.72 -10.96 2.55
#